data_AF-A0A9Q0QA41-F1
#
_entry.id   AF-A0A9Q0QA41-F1
#
_cell.length_a   1.000
_cell.length_b   1.000
_cell.length_c   1.000
_cell.angle_alpha   90.00
_cell.angle_beta   90.00
_cell.angle_gamma   90.00
#
_symmetry.space_group_name_H-M   'P 1'
#
loop_
_entity.id
_entity.type
_entity.pdbx_description
1 polymer ?
#
loop_
_entity_poly.entity_id
_entity_poly.type
_entity_poly.pdbx_seq_one_letter_code
_entity_poly.pdbx_strand_id
1 'polypeptide(L)'
;MRNLLEEFHQDHGIRPATILGVREHVFTGSVSSLASFMSNQETSFVTLGQRVLANPLKVRMHYGHPDVFDRVFHITRGGISKASRVINIRFNSTLRQGNVTHHEYIQVGKGRDVGLNQISLFEGKVSGGNGEQVLSRDVYRLGQLFDFFRMMSFYFTTVGYYFCMMLTVLTVYIFLYGKAYLALSGVGEAVEIRALITKNNALSAALNTQFLLQIGIFTAVPMVLGFILELGFLRAVVNFITMQFQLCSVFFTFSLGTKSHYFGRTILHGGARYQATGRGFVVRHIRFSENYRLYSRSHFVKGLEVVLLLVVYLAYGYNDGGTLSYILLTVSSWFMALSWLFAPYLFNPSGFEWQKTVEDFRDWTNWLFYRGGIGVKGQESWEAWWDEELAHIRTLSGRIMETILSLRFFIFQYGVVYKLHIQGSNTSLSVYGFSWIVLAVLIILFKVFTFSQKVSVNFQLLLRFIQGVSFMLALAGLVIAVALTDLSVSDVFASILAFIPTIWGILSIASAWKPVMKKMGLWKSIRSIGRLYDAGMGMLIFIPIAFLSWFPFVSTFQTRLMFNQAFSRGLEISLILAGNNPNSGI
;
A
#
# COMPACT_ATOMS: atom_id res chain seq x y z
N MET A 1 13.06 -20.84 -39.75
CA MET A 1 13.17 -19.89 -38.62
C MET A 1 14.65 -19.64 -38.37
N ARG A 2 15.06 -18.41 -38.06
CA ARG A 2 16.45 -18.11 -37.66
C ARG A 2 16.76 -18.80 -36.34
N ASN A 3 17.97 -19.35 -36.21
CA ASN A 3 18.42 -19.96 -34.97
C ASN A 3 18.83 -18.85 -33.99
N LEU A 4 18.21 -18.83 -32.80
CA LEU A 4 18.52 -17.82 -31.78
C LEU A 4 20.02 -17.82 -31.41
N LEU A 5 20.69 -18.98 -31.41
CA LEU A 5 22.09 -19.07 -31.01
C LEU A 5 23.05 -18.46 -32.04
N GLU A 6 22.63 -18.31 -33.31
CA GLU A 6 23.43 -17.62 -34.32
C GLU A 6 23.59 -16.13 -33.98
N GLU A 7 22.64 -15.54 -33.22
CA GLU A 7 22.70 -14.13 -32.80
C GLU A 7 23.91 -13.83 -31.89
N PHE A 8 24.51 -14.84 -31.24
CA PHE A 8 25.77 -14.65 -30.51
C PHE A 8 26.96 -14.36 -31.43
N HIS A 9 26.91 -14.85 -32.68
CA HIS A 9 27.98 -14.73 -33.67
C HIS A 9 27.71 -13.63 -34.70
N GLN A 10 26.48 -13.10 -34.75
CA GLN A 10 26.14 -11.97 -35.61
C GLN A 10 26.78 -10.67 -35.09
N ASP A 11 27.06 -9.78 -36.04
CA ASP A 11 27.57 -8.45 -35.74
C ASP A 11 26.44 -7.54 -35.24
N HIS A 12 26.52 -7.16 -33.96
CA HIS A 12 25.60 -6.25 -33.28
C HIS A 12 26.27 -4.90 -32.94
N GLY A 13 27.35 -4.56 -33.66
CA GLY A 13 28.16 -3.35 -33.50
C GLY A 13 29.48 -3.64 -32.79
N ILE A 14 29.81 -2.84 -31.78
CA ILE A 14 31.16 -2.81 -31.20
C ILE A 14 31.56 -4.15 -30.53
N ARG A 15 30.60 -4.92 -30.03
CA ARG A 15 30.86 -6.14 -29.24
C ARG A 15 29.84 -7.24 -29.52
N PRO A 16 30.28 -8.51 -29.47
CA PRO A 16 29.38 -9.65 -29.61
C PRO A 16 28.33 -9.65 -28.49
N ALA A 17 27.17 -10.22 -28.81
CA ALA A 17 26.12 -10.38 -27.82
C ALA A 17 26.61 -11.30 -26.69
N THR A 18 26.22 -10.97 -25.46
CA THR A 18 26.51 -11.78 -24.26
C THR A 18 25.23 -12.29 -23.61
N ILE A 19 24.12 -11.59 -23.87
CA ILE A 19 22.77 -11.95 -23.47
C ILE A 19 21.86 -11.67 -24.67
N LEU A 20 21.13 -12.69 -25.10
CA LEU A 20 20.09 -12.63 -26.10
C LEU A 20 18.75 -12.57 -25.39
N GLY A 21 18.04 -11.45 -25.55
CA GLY A 21 16.68 -11.31 -25.03
C GLY A 21 15.64 -11.78 -25.99
N VAL A 22 14.60 -12.42 -25.48
CA VAL A 22 13.46 -12.88 -26.27
C VAL A 22 12.17 -12.28 -25.73
N ARG A 23 11.18 -12.10 -26.61
CA ARG A 23 9.82 -11.73 -26.23
C ARG A 23 9.20 -12.80 -25.32
N GLU A 24 8.46 -12.38 -24.31
CA GLU A 24 7.66 -13.26 -23.44
C GLU A 24 6.18 -13.15 -23.83
N HIS A 25 5.43 -14.26 -23.75
CA HIS A 25 3.97 -14.28 -23.83
C HIS A 25 3.39 -14.72 -22.49
N VAL A 26 2.57 -13.88 -21.88
CA VAL A 26 1.83 -14.26 -20.67
C VAL A 26 0.51 -14.91 -21.09
N PHE A 27 0.47 -16.25 -21.10
CA PHE A 27 -0.71 -16.97 -21.57
C PHE A 27 -1.85 -17.04 -20.53
N THR A 28 -1.62 -16.61 -19.29
CA THR A 28 -2.65 -16.60 -18.24
C THR A 28 -3.57 -15.37 -18.30
N GLY A 29 -3.36 -14.45 -19.24
CA GLY A 29 -4.13 -13.20 -19.34
C GLY A 29 -5.65 -13.37 -19.53
N SER A 30 -6.10 -14.50 -20.09
CA SER A 30 -7.52 -14.78 -20.34
C SER A 30 -8.31 -15.31 -19.12
N VAL A 31 -7.63 -15.57 -18.00
CA VAL A 31 -8.21 -16.26 -16.83
C VAL A 31 -9.06 -15.31 -15.97
N SER A 32 -8.56 -14.11 -15.70
CA SER A 32 -9.22 -13.10 -14.86
C SER A 32 -8.88 -11.68 -15.33
N SER A 33 -9.66 -10.69 -14.91
CA SER A 33 -9.35 -9.28 -15.16
C SER A 33 -7.98 -8.87 -14.61
N LEU A 34 -7.61 -9.33 -13.41
CA LEU A 34 -6.27 -9.11 -12.83
C LEU A 34 -5.15 -9.69 -13.69
N ALA A 35 -5.34 -10.92 -14.17
CA ALA A 35 -4.37 -11.58 -15.03
C ALA A 35 -4.23 -10.85 -16.37
N SER A 36 -5.34 -10.34 -16.92
CA SER A 36 -5.34 -9.49 -18.10
C SER A 36 -4.56 -8.18 -17.87
N PHE A 37 -4.79 -7.48 -16.75
CA PHE A 37 -4.09 -6.24 -16.43
C PHE A 37 -2.58 -6.44 -16.30
N MET A 38 -2.17 -7.49 -15.58
CA MET A 38 -0.75 -7.83 -15.43
C MET A 38 -0.12 -8.29 -16.73
N SER A 39 -0.83 -9.09 -17.52
CA SER A 39 -0.39 -9.52 -18.84
C SER A 39 -0.16 -8.33 -19.77
N ASN A 40 -1.06 -7.34 -19.76
CA ASN A 40 -0.93 -6.14 -20.59
C ASN A 40 0.22 -5.23 -20.14
N GLN A 41 0.36 -5.02 -18.83
CA GLN A 41 1.50 -4.28 -18.27
C GLN A 41 2.83 -4.97 -18.59
N GLU A 42 2.91 -6.29 -18.43
CA GLU A 42 4.12 -7.06 -18.69
C GLU A 42 4.44 -7.12 -20.18
N THR A 43 3.43 -7.26 -21.05
CA THR A 43 3.62 -7.22 -22.50
C THR A 43 4.27 -5.90 -22.90
N SER A 44 3.74 -4.76 -22.45
CA SER A 44 4.34 -3.44 -22.73
C SER A 44 5.79 -3.34 -22.26
N PHE A 45 6.11 -3.89 -21.07
CA PHE A 45 7.47 -3.89 -20.53
C PHE A 45 8.42 -4.80 -21.33
N VAL A 46 8.00 -6.04 -21.63
CA VAL A 46 8.84 -7.09 -22.23
C VAL A 46 9.01 -6.94 -23.74
N THR A 47 8.13 -6.20 -24.42
CA THR A 47 8.24 -5.88 -25.84
C THR A 47 8.80 -4.48 -26.05
N LEU A 48 7.93 -3.47 -26.02
CA LEU A 48 8.22 -2.09 -26.39
C LEU A 48 9.33 -1.51 -25.51
N GLY A 49 9.26 -1.75 -24.20
CA GLY A 49 10.30 -1.36 -23.26
C GLY A 49 11.65 -2.01 -23.59
N GLN A 50 11.71 -3.34 -23.71
CA GLN A 50 12.96 -4.05 -23.98
C GLN A 50 13.57 -3.71 -25.34
N ARG A 51 12.74 -3.49 -26.37
CA ARG A 51 13.17 -3.07 -27.71
C ARG A 51 13.95 -1.77 -27.64
N VAL A 52 13.34 -0.74 -27.06
CA VAL A 52 13.94 0.60 -26.95
C VAL A 52 15.18 0.59 -26.04
N LEU A 53 15.13 -0.19 -24.95
CA LEU A 53 16.28 -0.38 -24.05
C LEU A 53 17.46 -1.09 -24.73
N ALA A 54 17.20 -2.03 -25.64
CA ALA A 54 18.25 -2.74 -26.38
C ALA A 54 18.84 -1.89 -27.50
N ASN A 55 17.98 -1.21 -28.28
CA ASN A 55 18.37 -0.37 -29.40
C ASN A 55 17.35 0.76 -29.59
N PRO A 56 17.72 2.05 -29.55
CA PRO A 56 19.08 2.61 -29.55
C PRO A 56 19.73 2.80 -28.17
N LEU A 57 18.99 2.64 -27.07
CA LEU A 57 19.47 3.13 -25.77
C LEU A 57 20.62 2.30 -25.17
N LYS A 58 20.77 1.03 -25.55
CA LYS A 58 21.86 0.13 -25.10
C LYS A 58 22.01 0.07 -23.57
N VAL A 59 20.89 0.15 -22.84
CA VAL A 59 20.80 0.04 -21.37
C VAL A 59 19.97 -1.17 -20.93
N ARG A 60 19.57 -2.03 -21.87
CA ARG A 60 18.89 -3.29 -21.57
C ARG A 60 19.75 -4.16 -20.67
N MET A 61 19.13 -4.66 -19.61
CA MET A 61 19.71 -5.56 -18.63
C MET A 61 19.02 -6.91 -18.68
N HIS A 62 19.61 -7.92 -18.04
CA HIS A 62 18.97 -9.23 -17.91
C HIS A 62 17.62 -9.10 -17.21
N TYR A 63 16.54 -9.48 -17.91
CA TYR A 63 15.19 -9.39 -17.39
C TYR A 63 14.76 -10.68 -16.70
N GLY A 64 15.17 -11.84 -17.22
CA GLY A 64 14.95 -13.13 -16.56
C GLY A 64 14.75 -14.29 -17.52
N HIS A 65 13.66 -15.04 -17.30
CA HIS A 65 13.40 -16.35 -17.91
C HIS A 65 13.49 -16.45 -19.45
N PRO A 66 13.18 -15.42 -20.27
CA PRO A 66 13.30 -15.56 -21.73
C PRO A 66 14.73 -15.30 -22.25
N ASP A 67 15.68 -14.90 -21.39
CA ASP A 67 17.02 -14.54 -21.85
C ASP A 67 17.97 -15.74 -21.90
N VAL A 68 18.72 -15.86 -22.99
CA VAL A 68 19.82 -16.81 -23.15
C VAL A 68 21.14 -16.08 -22.94
N PHE A 69 22.07 -16.64 -22.17
CA PHE A 69 23.35 -15.99 -21.85
C PHE A 69 24.55 -16.84 -22.25
N ASP A 70 25.63 -16.18 -22.65
CA ASP A 70 26.92 -16.83 -22.84
C ASP A 70 27.51 -17.20 -21.47
N ARG A 71 27.47 -18.50 -21.16
CA ARG A 71 27.97 -19.04 -19.90
C ARG A 71 29.46 -18.76 -19.70
N VAL A 72 30.27 -18.83 -20.76
CA VAL A 72 31.73 -18.65 -20.68
C VAL A 72 32.06 -17.22 -20.31
N PHE A 73 31.42 -16.23 -20.95
CA PHE A 73 31.56 -14.82 -20.61
C PHE A 73 31.25 -14.55 -19.12
N HIS A 74 30.16 -15.12 -18.62
CA HIS A 74 29.69 -14.85 -17.27
C HIS A 74 30.51 -15.56 -16.18
N ILE A 75 30.99 -16.78 -16.43
CA ILE A 75 31.88 -17.52 -15.52
C ILE A 75 33.28 -16.90 -15.47
N THR A 76 33.89 -16.65 -16.63
CA THR A 76 35.28 -16.17 -16.69
C THR A 76 35.44 -14.78 -16.10
N ARG A 77 34.44 -13.93 -16.28
CA ARG A 77 34.50 -12.58 -15.75
C ARG A 77 33.93 -12.54 -14.33
N GLY A 78 33.05 -13.45 -13.91
CA GLY A 78 32.31 -13.44 -12.63
C GLY A 78 32.79 -14.43 -11.58
N GLY A 79 32.67 -14.09 -10.28
CA GLY A 79 32.91 -15.07 -9.23
C GLY A 79 31.88 -16.22 -9.28
N ILE A 80 32.30 -17.42 -8.86
CA ILE A 80 31.50 -18.67 -8.84
C ILE A 80 30.13 -18.49 -8.13
N SER A 81 30.03 -17.56 -7.17
CA SER A 81 28.79 -17.23 -6.45
C SER A 81 27.77 -16.41 -7.25
N LYS A 82 28.18 -15.73 -8.33
CA LYS A 82 27.32 -14.81 -9.11
C LYS A 82 26.62 -15.46 -10.31
N ALA A 83 27.06 -16.65 -10.73
CA ALA A 83 26.32 -17.56 -11.61
C ALA A 83 25.59 -18.64 -10.80
N SER A 84 25.13 -18.29 -9.58
CA SER A 84 24.33 -19.17 -8.72
C SER A 84 22.88 -19.20 -9.19
N ARG A 85 22.19 -20.32 -8.97
CA ARG A 85 20.73 -20.47 -9.17
C ARG A 85 19.89 -19.38 -8.46
N VAL A 86 20.47 -18.59 -7.55
CA VAL A 86 19.77 -17.68 -6.63
C VAL A 86 20.02 -16.18 -6.88
N ILE A 87 21.15 -15.78 -7.49
CA ILE A 87 21.58 -14.36 -7.56
C ILE A 87 21.54 -13.82 -9.00
N ASN A 88 20.86 -12.69 -9.20
CA ASN A 88 20.48 -12.19 -10.52
C ASN A 88 21.54 -11.26 -11.15
N ILE A 89 21.84 -11.45 -12.44
CA ILE A 89 22.99 -10.93 -13.21
C ILE A 89 22.64 -9.61 -13.92
N ARG A 90 22.00 -8.65 -13.24
CA ARG A 90 21.36 -7.54 -13.98
C ARG A 90 22.31 -6.43 -14.45
N PHE A 91 23.39 -6.12 -13.72
CA PHE A 91 24.29 -5.00 -14.07
C PHE A 91 25.70 -5.41 -14.51
N ASN A 92 26.05 -6.66 -14.23
CA ASN A 92 27.42 -7.13 -14.34
C ASN A 92 27.85 -7.32 -15.81
N SER A 93 26.91 -7.72 -16.69
CA SER A 93 27.21 -7.83 -18.12
C SER A 93 27.63 -6.46 -18.68
N THR A 94 26.82 -5.42 -18.46
CA THR A 94 27.09 -4.07 -18.94
C THR A 94 28.35 -3.45 -18.30
N LEU A 95 28.54 -3.60 -16.99
CA LEU A 95 29.78 -3.15 -16.30
C LEU A 95 31.04 -3.80 -16.86
N ARG A 96 30.92 -5.02 -17.39
CA ARG A 96 32.01 -5.79 -17.99
C ARG A 96 31.94 -5.77 -19.49
N GLN A 97 31.37 -4.71 -20.03
CA GLN A 97 31.45 -4.44 -21.43
C GLN A 97 30.68 -5.45 -22.30
N GLY A 98 29.80 -6.27 -21.75
CA GLY A 98 28.92 -7.16 -22.51
C GLY A 98 27.84 -6.40 -23.28
N ASN A 99 27.44 -6.93 -24.44
CA ASN A 99 26.34 -6.40 -25.24
C ASN A 99 25.07 -7.23 -24.99
N VAL A 100 23.91 -6.57 -24.91
CA VAL A 100 22.62 -7.20 -24.62
C VAL A 100 21.65 -6.84 -25.74
N THR A 101 21.15 -7.85 -26.46
CA THR A 101 20.28 -7.68 -27.62
C THR A 101 18.84 -8.11 -27.29
N HIS A 102 17.87 -7.77 -28.14
CA HIS A 102 16.47 -8.19 -27.99
C HIS A 102 15.91 -8.64 -29.35
N HIS A 103 15.30 -9.83 -29.36
CA HIS A 103 14.79 -10.50 -30.55
C HIS A 103 13.32 -10.89 -30.36
N GLU A 104 12.50 -10.58 -31.36
CA GLU A 104 11.04 -10.74 -31.27
C GLU A 104 10.47 -11.82 -32.20
N TYR A 105 11.30 -12.41 -33.06
CA TYR A 105 10.89 -13.47 -33.99
C TYR A 105 10.68 -14.84 -33.31
N ILE A 106 11.07 -14.97 -32.04
CA ILE A 106 10.74 -16.08 -31.14
C ILE A 106 10.03 -15.49 -29.93
N GLN A 107 9.11 -16.27 -29.36
CA GLN A 107 8.40 -15.90 -28.15
C GLN A 107 8.35 -17.07 -27.17
N VAL A 108 8.57 -16.80 -25.89
CA VAL A 108 8.52 -17.79 -24.82
C VAL A 108 7.22 -17.64 -24.03
N GLY A 109 6.41 -18.70 -23.98
CA GLY A 109 5.20 -18.73 -23.15
C GLY A 109 5.55 -18.85 -21.66
N LYS A 110 4.89 -18.06 -20.82
CA LYS A 110 5.04 -18.13 -19.37
C LYS A 110 3.71 -17.92 -18.65
N GLY A 111 3.47 -18.76 -17.65
CA GLY A 111 2.35 -18.59 -16.74
C GLY A 111 2.67 -17.52 -15.71
N ARG A 112 1.74 -16.58 -15.51
CA ARG A 112 1.82 -15.58 -14.44
C ARG A 112 0.73 -15.77 -13.41
N ASP A 113 1.02 -15.24 -12.23
CA ASP A 113 0.13 -15.25 -11.08
C ASP A 113 -1.21 -14.57 -11.41
N VAL A 114 -2.31 -15.16 -10.93
CA VAL A 114 -3.68 -14.75 -11.29
C VAL A 114 -4.44 -14.08 -10.14
N GLY A 115 -3.95 -14.21 -8.91
CA GLY A 115 -4.54 -13.60 -7.71
C GLY A 115 -3.83 -12.31 -7.28
N LEU A 116 -4.58 -11.36 -6.70
CA LEU A 116 -4.06 -10.07 -6.26
C LEU A 116 -2.87 -10.21 -5.29
N ASN A 117 -2.98 -11.11 -4.30
CA ASN A 117 -1.92 -11.29 -3.30
C ASN A 117 -0.61 -11.75 -3.92
N GLN A 118 -0.68 -12.68 -4.87
CA GLN A 118 0.51 -13.17 -5.58
C GLN A 118 1.15 -12.05 -6.41
N ILE A 119 0.32 -11.28 -7.11
CA ILE A 119 0.75 -10.12 -7.89
C ILE A 119 1.42 -9.08 -6.99
N SER A 120 0.80 -8.71 -5.86
CA SER A 120 1.38 -7.74 -4.92
C SER A 120 2.67 -8.21 -4.29
N LEU A 121 2.78 -9.51 -3.96
CA LEU A 121 4.04 -10.09 -3.46
C LEU A 121 5.13 -10.05 -4.53
N PHE A 122 4.79 -10.32 -5.79
CA PHE A 122 5.73 -10.21 -6.91
C PHE A 122 6.19 -8.76 -7.10
N GLU A 123 5.27 -7.80 -7.13
CA GLU A 123 5.61 -6.39 -7.26
C GLU A 123 6.42 -5.88 -6.07
N GLY A 124 6.04 -6.25 -4.84
CA GLY A 124 6.78 -5.93 -3.63
C GLY A 124 8.21 -6.46 -3.67
N LYS A 125 8.41 -7.69 -4.16
CA LYS A 125 9.73 -8.28 -4.38
C LYS A 125 10.56 -7.51 -5.42
N VAL A 126 9.95 -7.13 -6.54
CA VAL A 126 10.65 -6.35 -7.58
C VAL A 126 10.99 -4.95 -7.06
N SER A 127 10.07 -4.27 -6.38
CA SER A 127 10.29 -2.94 -5.81
C SER A 127 11.33 -2.94 -4.69
N GLY A 128 11.28 -3.90 -3.77
CA GLY A 128 12.31 -4.06 -2.74
C GLY A 128 13.67 -4.38 -3.34
N GLY A 129 13.72 -5.26 -4.35
CA GLY A 129 14.93 -5.55 -5.10
C GLY A 129 15.52 -4.30 -5.78
N ASN A 130 14.69 -3.45 -6.39
CA ASN A 130 15.15 -2.17 -6.95
C ASN A 130 15.62 -1.19 -5.86
N GLY A 131 15.00 -1.18 -4.69
CA GLY A 131 15.47 -0.41 -3.53
C GLY A 131 16.90 -0.75 -3.13
N GLU A 132 17.23 -2.05 -3.06
CA GLU A 132 18.62 -2.52 -2.84
C GLU A 132 19.56 -2.12 -3.97
N GLN A 133 19.07 -2.11 -5.22
CA GLN A 133 19.89 -1.69 -6.36
C GLN A 133 20.27 -0.21 -6.26
N VAL A 134 19.37 0.66 -5.79
CA VAL A 134 19.66 2.09 -5.54
C VAL A 134 20.84 2.25 -4.58
N LEU A 135 20.88 1.42 -3.53
CA LEU A 135 21.93 1.45 -2.52
C LEU A 135 23.21 0.68 -2.94
N SER A 136 23.21 0.05 -4.11
CA SER A 136 24.29 -0.82 -4.54
C SER A 136 25.46 -0.06 -5.18
N ARG A 137 26.67 -0.59 -4.95
CA ARG A 137 27.90 -0.10 -5.60
C ARG A 137 27.90 -0.29 -7.12
N ASP A 138 27.13 -1.25 -7.62
CA ASP A 138 27.06 -1.57 -9.05
C ASP A 138 26.34 -0.44 -9.81
N VAL A 139 25.27 0.13 -9.25
CA VAL A 139 24.59 1.31 -9.82
C VAL A 139 25.49 2.54 -9.77
N TYR A 140 26.23 2.76 -8.68
CA TYR A 140 27.20 3.84 -8.59
C TYR A 140 28.26 3.76 -9.70
N ARG A 141 28.83 2.57 -9.94
CA ARG A 141 29.81 2.34 -11.01
C ARG A 141 29.21 2.51 -12.40
N LEU A 142 27.97 2.04 -12.62
CA LEU A 142 27.26 2.26 -13.89
C LEU A 142 27.07 3.76 -14.15
N GLY A 143 26.69 4.53 -13.13
CA GLY A 143 26.53 5.98 -13.23
C GLY A 143 27.82 6.71 -13.62
N GLN A 144 28.99 6.20 -13.22
CA GLN A 144 30.29 6.77 -13.62
C GLN A 144 30.71 6.40 -15.05
N LEU A 145 30.21 5.28 -15.57
CA LEU A 145 30.63 4.74 -16.88
C LEU A 145 29.65 5.04 -18.02
N PHE A 146 28.39 5.36 -17.70
CA PHE A 146 27.41 5.76 -18.71
C PHE A 146 27.62 7.19 -19.17
N ASP A 147 27.48 7.39 -20.48
CA ASP A 147 27.27 8.70 -21.06
C ASP A 147 25.93 9.28 -20.61
N PHE A 148 25.76 10.60 -20.75
CA PHE A 148 24.60 11.33 -20.25
C PHE A 148 23.26 10.72 -20.69
N PHE A 149 23.11 10.34 -21.96
CA PHE A 149 21.86 9.80 -22.50
C PHE A 149 21.56 8.39 -21.97
N ARG A 150 22.57 7.53 -21.87
CA ARG A 150 22.40 6.21 -21.24
C ARG A 150 22.13 6.31 -19.76
N MET A 151 22.74 7.27 -19.06
CA MET A 151 22.47 7.53 -17.65
C MET A 151 21.01 7.95 -17.42
N MET A 152 20.49 8.89 -18.22
CA MET A 152 19.08 9.30 -18.17
C MET A 152 18.13 8.15 -18.50
N SER A 153 18.46 7.36 -19.52
CA SER A 153 17.68 6.19 -19.93
C SER A 153 17.64 5.13 -18.83
N PHE A 154 18.79 4.85 -18.22
CA PHE A 154 18.92 3.92 -17.10
C PHE A 154 18.11 4.40 -15.89
N TYR A 155 18.22 5.70 -15.55
CA TYR A 155 17.46 6.28 -14.46
C TYR A 155 15.95 6.12 -14.68
N PHE A 156 15.42 6.55 -15.83
CA PHE A 156 13.98 6.51 -16.08
C PHE A 156 13.38 5.10 -16.10
N THR A 157 14.17 4.09 -16.47
CA THR A 157 13.67 2.73 -16.70
C THR A 157 13.91 1.76 -15.55
N THR A 158 14.81 2.10 -14.63
CA THR A 158 15.15 1.25 -13.48
C THR A 158 14.88 1.98 -12.17
N VAL A 159 15.91 2.54 -11.55
CA VAL A 159 15.89 3.15 -10.21
C VAL A 159 14.97 4.36 -10.14
N GLY A 160 15.05 5.26 -11.12
CA GLY A 160 14.26 6.48 -11.18
C GLY A 160 12.77 6.23 -11.33
N TYR A 161 12.36 5.16 -12.01
CA TYR A 161 10.94 4.80 -12.11
C TYR A 161 10.29 4.58 -10.73
N TYR A 162 10.89 3.73 -9.89
CA TYR A 162 10.38 3.46 -8.54
C TYR A 162 10.54 4.67 -7.61
N PHE A 163 11.59 5.45 -7.79
CA PHE A 163 11.78 6.70 -7.07
C PHE A 163 10.69 7.73 -7.38
N CYS A 164 10.37 7.96 -8.66
CA CYS A 164 9.29 8.85 -9.08
C CYS A 164 7.92 8.36 -8.59
N MET A 165 7.67 7.05 -8.59
CA MET A 165 6.45 6.47 -7.99
C MET A 165 6.34 6.73 -6.48
N MET A 166 7.44 6.59 -5.76
CA MET A 166 7.50 6.91 -4.33
C MET A 166 7.25 8.41 -4.11
N LEU A 167 7.91 9.28 -4.87
CA LEU A 167 7.71 10.73 -4.81
C LEU A 167 6.26 11.12 -5.10
N THR A 168 5.62 10.48 -6.09
CA THR A 168 4.19 10.71 -6.41
C THR A 168 3.31 10.52 -5.18
N VAL A 169 3.49 9.41 -4.47
CA VAL A 169 2.74 9.12 -3.24
C VAL A 169 3.09 10.12 -2.14
N LEU A 170 4.37 10.46 -1.97
CA LEU A 170 4.81 11.45 -0.98
C LEU A 170 4.24 12.84 -1.25
N THR A 171 4.14 13.27 -2.52
CA THR A 171 3.54 14.55 -2.90
C THR A 171 2.07 14.62 -2.50
N VAL A 172 1.31 13.51 -2.63
CA VAL A 172 -0.07 13.45 -2.15
C VAL A 172 -0.14 13.63 -0.63
N TYR A 173 0.75 12.98 0.12
CA TYR A 173 0.83 13.18 1.57
C TYR A 173 1.20 14.62 1.94
N ILE A 174 2.27 15.17 1.37
CA ILE A 174 2.72 16.55 1.62
C ILE A 174 1.60 17.53 1.31
N PHE A 175 0.88 17.33 0.22
CA PHE A 175 -0.27 18.15 -0.14
C PHE A 175 -1.39 18.05 0.90
N LEU A 176 -1.82 16.84 1.27
CA LEU A 176 -2.93 16.65 2.21
C LEU A 176 -2.58 17.20 3.59
N TYR A 177 -1.37 16.94 4.09
CA TYR A 177 -0.88 17.53 5.34
C TYR A 177 -0.75 19.05 5.24
N GLY A 178 -0.27 19.58 4.11
CA GLY A 178 -0.20 21.01 3.85
C GLY A 178 -1.58 21.68 3.87
N LYS A 179 -2.58 21.08 3.22
CA LYS A 179 -3.97 21.56 3.24
C LYS A 179 -4.60 21.44 4.62
N ALA A 180 -4.39 20.33 5.32
CA ALA A 180 -4.84 20.17 6.71
C ALA A 180 -4.22 21.24 7.62
N TYR A 181 -2.92 21.53 7.46
CA TYR A 181 -2.25 22.60 8.19
C TYR A 181 -2.82 23.98 7.88
N LEU A 182 -3.05 24.32 6.60
CA LEU A 182 -3.65 25.58 6.20
C LEU A 182 -5.08 25.76 6.72
N ALA A 183 -5.86 24.68 6.75
CA ALA A 183 -7.21 24.64 7.32
C ALA A 183 -7.19 24.86 8.84
N LEU A 184 -6.36 24.12 9.57
CA LEU A 184 -6.30 24.18 11.04
C LEU A 184 -5.67 25.49 11.54
N SER A 185 -4.72 26.07 10.82
CA SER A 185 -4.09 27.35 11.19
C SER A 185 -4.94 28.59 10.88
N GLY A 186 -6.00 28.47 10.08
CA GLY A 186 -6.77 29.62 9.58
C GLY A 186 -6.05 30.48 8.53
N VAL A 187 -4.79 30.15 8.19
CA VAL A 187 -4.02 30.84 7.14
C VAL A 187 -4.66 30.61 5.77
N GLY A 188 -5.24 29.43 5.53
CA GLY A 188 -5.95 29.13 4.27
C GLY A 188 -7.05 30.14 3.98
N GLU A 189 -7.91 30.40 4.96
CA GLU A 189 -8.99 31.39 4.89
C GLU A 189 -8.45 32.80 4.63
N ALA A 190 -7.43 33.22 5.38
CA ALA A 190 -6.82 34.54 5.19
C ALA A 190 -6.20 34.73 3.80
N VAL A 191 -5.60 33.68 3.23
CA VAL A 191 -5.01 33.70 1.88
C VAL A 191 -6.10 33.76 0.81
N GLU A 192 -7.18 32.99 0.97
CA GLU A 192 -8.29 32.96 0.01
C GLU A 192 -9.06 34.29 0.00
N ILE A 193 -9.37 34.84 1.17
CA ILE A 193 -9.99 36.17 1.31
C ILE A 193 -9.11 37.23 0.64
N ARG A 194 -7.79 37.22 0.89
CA ARG A 194 -6.87 38.15 0.23
C ARG A 194 -6.81 37.93 -1.28
N ALA A 195 -6.84 36.70 -1.75
CA ALA A 195 -6.84 36.40 -3.18
C ALA A 195 -8.09 36.93 -3.88
N LEU A 196 -9.26 36.80 -3.23
CA LEU A 196 -10.54 37.34 -3.69
C LEU A 196 -10.52 38.87 -3.74
N ILE A 197 -10.03 39.52 -2.68
CA ILE A 197 -9.88 40.99 -2.62
C ILE A 197 -8.91 41.49 -3.70
N THR A 198 -7.79 40.78 -3.90
CA THR A 198 -6.72 41.18 -4.83
C THR A 198 -7.03 40.75 -6.28
N LYS A 199 -8.11 39.99 -6.53
CA LYS A 199 -8.46 39.37 -7.83
C LYS A 199 -7.28 38.65 -8.50
N ASN A 200 -6.42 38.00 -7.72
CA ASN A 200 -5.23 37.34 -8.25
C ASN A 200 -5.58 35.94 -8.78
N ASN A 201 -6.01 35.88 -10.04
CA ASN A 201 -6.38 34.65 -10.73
C ASN A 201 -5.22 33.64 -10.79
N ALA A 202 -3.97 34.09 -10.82
CA ALA A 202 -2.82 33.20 -10.87
C ALA A 202 -2.61 32.45 -9.55
N LEU A 203 -2.83 33.11 -8.41
CA LEU A 203 -2.76 32.48 -7.09
C LEU A 203 -3.91 31.48 -6.88
N SER A 204 -5.13 31.84 -7.28
CA SER A 204 -6.28 30.93 -7.24
C SER A 204 -6.07 29.73 -8.16
N ALA A 205 -5.55 29.94 -9.38
CA ALA A 205 -5.18 28.86 -10.28
C ALA A 205 -4.12 27.95 -9.63
N ALA A 206 -3.00 28.50 -9.13
CA ALA A 206 -1.93 27.73 -8.50
C ALA A 206 -2.39 26.87 -7.31
N LEU A 207 -3.34 27.36 -6.51
CA LEU A 207 -3.93 26.61 -5.39
C LEU A 207 -4.86 25.48 -5.86
N ASN A 208 -5.37 25.56 -7.10
CA ASN A 208 -6.31 24.64 -7.72
C ASN A 208 -5.68 23.75 -8.83
N THR A 209 -4.45 24.00 -9.28
CA THR A 209 -3.75 23.24 -10.36
C THR A 209 -3.45 21.78 -9.99
N GLN A 210 -3.75 21.38 -8.75
CA GLN A 210 -3.62 20.03 -8.20
C GLN A 210 -4.23 18.93 -9.10
N PHE A 211 -5.29 19.24 -9.87
CA PHE A 211 -5.92 18.27 -10.78
C PHE A 211 -4.94 17.69 -11.82
N LEU A 212 -3.87 18.43 -12.18
CA LEU A 212 -2.86 18.00 -13.15
C LEU A 212 -1.81 17.02 -12.59
N LEU A 213 -1.70 16.85 -11.27
CA LEU A 213 -0.78 15.88 -10.66
C LEU A 213 -1.36 14.44 -10.60
N GLN A 214 -2.39 14.14 -11.38
CA GLN A 214 -2.87 12.77 -11.59
C GLN A 214 -1.92 11.99 -12.50
N ILE A 215 -0.82 11.54 -11.91
CA ILE A 215 0.19 10.66 -12.53
C ILE A 215 -0.42 9.34 -13.03
N GLY A 216 -1.60 8.93 -12.52
CA GLY A 216 -2.29 7.71 -12.94
C GLY A 216 -2.66 7.65 -14.44
N ILE A 217 -3.21 8.72 -15.01
CA ILE A 217 -3.57 8.74 -16.44
C ILE A 217 -2.31 8.73 -17.32
N PHE A 218 -1.28 9.50 -16.95
CA PHE A 218 -0.01 9.52 -17.68
C PHE A 218 0.73 8.18 -17.63
N THR A 219 0.63 7.42 -16.54
CA THR A 219 1.20 6.06 -16.48
C THR A 219 0.48 5.06 -17.39
N ALA A 220 -0.77 5.34 -17.79
CA ALA A 220 -1.52 4.48 -18.72
C ALA A 220 -1.17 4.75 -20.19
N VAL A 221 -0.54 5.90 -20.51
CA VAL A 221 -0.22 6.29 -21.89
C VAL A 221 0.63 5.24 -22.62
N PRO A 222 1.72 4.69 -22.06
CA PRO A 222 2.51 3.67 -22.75
C PRO A 222 1.71 2.40 -23.09
N MET A 223 0.76 2.03 -22.23
CA MET A 223 -0.12 0.87 -22.46
C MET A 223 -1.13 1.15 -23.57
N VAL A 224 -1.76 2.32 -23.57
CA VAL A 224 -2.69 2.74 -24.62
C VAL A 224 -1.98 2.81 -25.97
N LEU A 225 -0.77 3.38 -26.02
CA LEU A 225 0.06 3.40 -27.23
C LEU A 225 0.43 1.99 -27.69
N GLY A 226 0.78 1.09 -26.76
CA GLY A 226 1.02 -0.33 -27.05
C GLY A 226 -0.20 -0.99 -27.72
N PHE A 227 -1.40 -0.77 -27.21
CA PHE A 227 -2.62 -1.29 -27.83
C PHE A 227 -2.90 -0.70 -29.20
N ILE A 228 -2.66 0.60 -29.39
CA ILE A 228 -2.83 1.25 -30.70
C ILE A 228 -1.90 0.59 -31.73
N LEU A 229 -0.66 0.30 -31.35
CA LEU A 229 0.34 -0.32 -32.23
C LEU A 229 0.04 -1.79 -32.53
N GLU A 230 -0.42 -2.58 -31.54
CA GLU A 230 -0.65 -4.01 -31.73
C GLU A 230 -2.03 -4.36 -32.31
N LEU A 231 -3.08 -3.61 -31.94
CA LEU A 231 -4.48 -3.96 -32.24
C LEU A 231 -5.20 -2.93 -33.13
N GLY A 232 -4.60 -1.76 -33.35
CA GLY A 232 -5.20 -0.63 -34.03
C GLY A 232 -6.01 0.27 -33.09
N PHE A 233 -6.27 1.51 -33.52
CA PHE A 233 -6.84 2.57 -32.68
C PHE A 233 -8.22 2.23 -32.08
N LEU A 234 -9.18 1.81 -32.91
CA LEU A 234 -10.55 1.55 -32.44
C LEU A 234 -10.59 0.43 -31.39
N ARG A 235 -9.86 -0.66 -31.63
CA ARG A 235 -9.77 -1.78 -30.68
C ARG A 235 -9.06 -1.37 -29.40
N ALA A 236 -8.03 -0.52 -29.49
CA ALA A 236 -7.36 0.01 -28.32
C ALA A 236 -8.30 0.83 -27.42
N VAL A 237 -9.15 1.69 -28.00
CA VAL A 237 -10.13 2.48 -27.24
C VAL A 237 -11.18 1.58 -26.57
N VAL A 238 -11.76 0.64 -27.31
CA VAL A 238 -12.75 -0.30 -26.75
C VAL A 238 -12.14 -1.15 -25.63
N ASN A 239 -10.93 -1.65 -25.81
CA ASN A 239 -10.22 -2.42 -24.79
C ASN A 239 -9.90 -1.57 -23.56
N PHE A 240 -9.45 -0.32 -23.75
CA PHE A 240 -9.20 0.58 -22.64
C PHE A 240 -10.46 0.87 -21.83
N ILE A 241 -11.58 1.18 -22.49
CA ILE A 241 -12.88 1.39 -21.82
C ILE A 241 -13.32 0.14 -21.07
N THR A 242 -13.18 -1.04 -21.70
CA THR A 242 -13.51 -2.33 -21.07
C THR A 242 -12.67 -2.57 -19.81
N MET A 243 -11.37 -2.28 -19.87
CA MET A 243 -10.48 -2.38 -18.70
C MET A 243 -10.89 -1.40 -17.58
N GLN A 244 -11.36 -0.20 -17.91
CA GLN A 244 -11.86 0.73 -16.90
C GLN A 244 -13.11 0.20 -16.19
N PHE A 245 -14.06 -0.37 -16.92
CA PHE A 245 -15.22 -1.04 -16.33
C PHE A 245 -14.83 -2.24 -15.45
N GLN A 246 -13.72 -2.91 -15.76
CA GLN A 246 -13.15 -3.99 -14.94
C GLN A 246 -12.31 -3.47 -13.74
N LEU A 247 -12.40 -2.19 -13.40
CA LEU A 247 -11.71 -1.55 -12.27
C LEU A 247 -10.17 -1.51 -12.39
N CYS A 248 -9.64 -1.44 -13.61
CA CYS A 248 -8.20 -1.38 -13.85
C CYS A 248 -7.50 -0.20 -13.15
N SER A 249 -8.17 0.94 -13.02
CA SER A 249 -7.63 2.10 -12.27
C SER A 249 -7.47 1.80 -10.78
N VAL A 250 -8.42 1.09 -10.17
CA VAL A 250 -8.32 0.66 -8.75
C VAL A 250 -7.11 -0.26 -8.56
N PHE A 251 -6.93 -1.21 -9.49
CA PHE A 251 -5.79 -2.12 -9.48
C PHE A 251 -4.44 -1.38 -9.59
N PHE A 252 -4.28 -0.47 -10.54
CA PHE A 252 -3.01 0.25 -10.71
C PHE A 252 -2.72 1.23 -9.57
N THR A 253 -3.73 1.88 -9.00
CA THR A 253 -3.55 2.73 -7.82
C THR A 253 -3.16 1.90 -6.59
N PHE A 254 -3.69 0.68 -6.45
CA PHE A 254 -3.25 -0.26 -5.42
C PHE A 254 -1.81 -0.74 -5.65
N SER A 255 -1.46 -1.12 -6.88
CA SER A 255 -0.11 -1.50 -7.30
C SER A 255 0.92 -0.39 -7.01
N LEU A 256 0.56 0.88 -7.26
CA LEU A 256 1.41 2.03 -6.94
C LEU A 256 1.74 2.10 -5.44
N GLY A 257 0.74 1.84 -4.57
CA GLY A 257 0.92 1.76 -3.11
C GLY A 257 1.88 0.64 -2.70
N THR A 258 1.73 -0.54 -3.31
CA THR A 258 2.62 -1.69 -3.11
C THR A 258 4.06 -1.33 -3.47
N LYS A 259 4.28 -0.82 -4.70
CA LYS A 259 5.62 -0.46 -5.20
C LYS A 259 6.29 0.58 -4.32
N SER A 260 5.57 1.65 -3.97
CA SER A 260 6.06 2.73 -3.11
C SER A 260 6.40 2.25 -1.69
N HIS A 261 5.55 1.41 -1.08
CA HIS A 261 5.80 0.89 0.27
C HIS A 261 7.07 0.04 0.36
N TYR A 262 7.20 -0.97 -0.51
CA TYR A 262 8.35 -1.88 -0.44
C TYR A 262 9.66 -1.22 -0.89
N PHE A 263 9.60 -0.32 -1.87
CA PHE A 263 10.75 0.48 -2.28
C PHE A 263 11.21 1.42 -1.16
N GLY A 264 10.30 2.22 -0.59
CA GLY A 264 10.61 3.17 0.49
C GLY A 264 11.10 2.47 1.76
N ARG A 265 10.50 1.34 2.15
CA ARG A 265 10.95 0.53 3.29
C ARG A 265 12.40 0.05 3.11
N THR A 266 12.76 -0.35 1.90
CA THR A 266 14.12 -0.82 1.60
C THR A 266 15.12 0.33 1.63
N ILE A 267 14.75 1.53 1.15
CA ILE A 267 15.61 2.71 1.25
C ILE A 267 15.86 3.12 2.70
N LEU A 268 14.81 3.11 3.54
CA LEU A 268 14.90 3.58 4.92
C LEU A 268 15.65 2.60 5.84
N HIS A 269 15.43 1.30 5.68
CA HIS A 269 15.92 0.30 6.64
C HIS A 269 16.99 -0.64 6.06
N GLY A 270 17.09 -0.73 4.73
CA GLY A 270 17.86 -1.77 4.06
C GLY A 270 17.27 -3.17 4.29
N GLY A 271 17.69 -4.13 3.46
CA GLY A 271 17.32 -5.53 3.58
C GLY A 271 16.01 -5.89 2.89
N ALA A 272 16.06 -6.21 1.60
CA ALA A 272 14.96 -6.89 0.93
C ALA A 272 14.77 -8.32 1.46
N ARG A 273 13.66 -8.57 2.17
CA ARG A 273 13.27 -9.92 2.59
C ARG A 273 12.73 -10.68 1.38
N TYR A 274 13.28 -11.86 1.09
CA TYR A 274 12.69 -12.74 0.09
C TYR A 274 11.30 -13.20 0.57
N GLN A 275 10.27 -12.81 -0.17
CA GLN A 275 8.93 -13.37 -0.01
C GLN A 275 8.69 -14.37 -1.12
N ALA A 276 8.35 -15.61 -0.74
CA ALA A 276 7.99 -16.63 -1.71
C ALA A 276 6.63 -16.25 -2.32
N THR A 277 6.62 -15.93 -3.61
CA THR A 277 5.39 -15.81 -4.40
C THR A 277 4.84 -17.22 -4.57
N GLY A 278 3.77 -17.56 -3.82
CA GLY A 278 3.14 -18.88 -3.93
C GLY A 278 2.68 -19.13 -5.38
N ARG A 279 3.05 -20.27 -5.97
CA ARG A 279 2.68 -20.64 -7.34
C ARG A 279 1.43 -21.54 -7.31
N GLY A 280 0.28 -20.93 -7.05
CA GLY A 280 -1.02 -21.61 -7.16
C GLY A 280 -1.76 -21.11 -8.39
N PHE A 281 -2.24 -22.04 -9.23
CA PHE A 281 -3.16 -21.74 -10.35
C PHE A 281 -4.60 -21.54 -9.86
N VAL A 282 -4.90 -21.94 -8.62
CA VAL A 282 -6.25 -21.95 -8.07
C VAL A 282 -6.61 -20.56 -7.54
N VAL A 283 -7.43 -19.84 -8.32
CA VAL A 283 -8.17 -18.66 -7.87
C VAL A 283 -9.14 -19.11 -6.79
N ARG A 284 -8.76 -18.93 -5.53
CA ARG A 284 -9.57 -19.26 -4.36
C ARG A 284 -9.86 -18.02 -3.55
N HIS A 285 -10.98 -18.04 -2.83
CA HIS A 285 -11.27 -17.04 -1.82
C HIS A 285 -10.11 -16.94 -0.81
N ILE A 286 -9.60 -15.73 -0.61
CA ILE A 286 -8.58 -15.44 0.39
C ILE A 286 -9.25 -14.86 1.62
N ARG A 287 -8.91 -15.43 2.78
CA ARG A 287 -9.50 -15.03 4.06
C ARG A 287 -9.14 -13.60 4.42
N PHE A 288 -10.07 -12.88 5.06
CA PHE A 288 -9.83 -11.52 5.58
C PHE A 288 -8.55 -11.43 6.44
N SER A 289 -8.30 -12.40 7.30
CA SER A 289 -7.09 -12.44 8.15
C SER A 289 -5.80 -12.47 7.34
N GLU A 290 -5.78 -13.14 6.18
CA GLU A 290 -4.62 -13.19 5.30
C GLU A 290 -4.40 -11.86 4.57
N ASN A 291 -5.47 -11.28 4.01
CA ASN A 291 -5.42 -9.95 3.39
C ASN A 291 -5.00 -8.88 4.38
N TYR A 292 -5.53 -8.93 5.62
CA TYR A 292 -5.17 -8.01 6.69
C TYR A 292 -3.67 -8.06 7.02
N ARG A 293 -3.11 -9.25 7.18
CA ARG A 293 -1.67 -9.42 7.47
C ARG A 293 -0.76 -8.88 6.37
N LEU A 294 -1.15 -9.07 5.10
CA LEU A 294 -0.36 -8.65 3.95
C LEU A 294 -0.43 -7.14 3.71
N TYR A 295 -1.61 -6.54 3.93
CA TYR A 295 -1.89 -5.16 3.51
C TYR A 295 -2.03 -4.14 4.63
N SER A 296 -2.05 -4.57 5.91
CA SER A 296 -2.18 -3.67 7.07
C SER A 296 -1.19 -2.50 7.02
N ARG A 297 0.12 -2.76 6.91
CA ARG A 297 1.17 -1.70 6.91
C ARG A 297 1.39 -1.04 5.56
N SER A 298 1.15 -1.78 4.48
CA SER A 298 1.43 -1.30 3.12
C SER A 298 0.33 -0.39 2.59
N HIS A 299 -0.94 -0.69 2.90
CA HIS A 299 -2.10 0.01 2.35
C HIS A 299 -3.09 0.48 3.43
N PHE A 300 -3.51 -0.36 4.38
CA PHE A 300 -4.65 -0.02 5.24
C PHE A 300 -4.38 1.14 6.18
N VAL A 301 -3.26 1.11 6.91
CA VAL A 301 -2.84 2.23 7.77
C VAL A 301 -2.71 3.52 6.95
N LYS A 302 -2.07 3.42 5.78
CA LYS A 302 -1.82 4.54 4.88
C LYS A 302 -3.10 5.12 4.29
N GLY A 303 -4.05 4.26 3.91
CA GLY A 303 -5.35 4.63 3.38
C GLY A 303 -6.21 5.29 4.45
N LEU A 304 -6.26 4.74 5.67
CA LEU A 304 -6.96 5.37 6.79
C LEU A 304 -6.34 6.72 7.19
N GLU A 305 -5.02 6.88 7.12
CA GLU A 305 -4.35 8.17 7.32
C GLU A 305 -4.80 9.21 6.28
N VAL A 306 -4.93 8.80 5.01
CA VAL A 306 -5.46 9.67 3.94
C VAL A 306 -6.94 10.01 4.16
N VAL A 307 -7.78 9.02 4.53
CA VAL A 307 -9.20 9.27 4.86
C VAL A 307 -9.31 10.26 6.00
N LEU A 308 -8.51 10.10 7.06
CA LEU A 308 -8.49 11.01 8.19
C LEU A 308 -8.14 12.45 7.75
N LEU A 309 -7.08 12.63 6.93
CA LEU A 309 -6.72 13.95 6.41
C LEU A 309 -7.85 14.57 5.58
N LEU A 310 -8.54 13.76 4.79
CA LEU A 310 -9.67 14.21 3.96
C LEU A 310 -10.88 14.60 4.79
N VAL A 311 -11.17 13.88 5.88
CA VAL A 311 -12.24 14.22 6.85
C VAL A 311 -11.89 15.50 7.59
N VAL A 312 -10.64 15.67 8.03
CA VAL A 312 -10.18 16.91 8.67
C VAL A 312 -10.28 18.10 7.71
N TYR A 313 -9.88 17.92 6.45
CA TYR A 313 -10.01 18.96 5.44
C TYR A 313 -11.47 19.26 5.09
N LEU A 314 -12.37 18.27 5.13
CA LEU A 314 -13.81 18.49 4.96
C LEU A 314 -14.41 19.28 6.14
N ALA A 315 -13.99 18.98 7.36
CA ALA A 315 -14.53 19.58 8.57
C ALA A 315 -14.03 21.01 8.82
N TYR A 316 -12.75 21.29 8.53
CA TYR A 316 -12.09 22.56 8.85
C TYR A 316 -11.61 23.36 7.64
N GLY A 317 -11.73 22.82 6.42
CA GLY A 317 -11.30 23.50 5.20
C GLY A 317 -12.25 24.63 4.81
N TYR A 318 -11.69 25.84 4.62
CA TYR A 318 -12.38 26.94 3.98
C TYR A 318 -12.29 26.78 2.46
N ASN A 319 -13.42 26.82 1.76
CA ASN A 319 -13.50 26.79 0.30
C ASN A 319 -14.71 27.66 -0.13
N ASP A 320 -14.45 28.82 -0.74
CA ASP A 320 -15.50 29.77 -1.16
C ASP A 320 -16.39 29.19 -2.30
N GLY A 321 -15.81 28.29 -3.11
CA GLY A 321 -16.53 27.52 -4.15
C GLY A 321 -17.43 26.39 -3.65
N GLY A 322 -17.69 26.31 -2.33
CA GLY A 322 -18.56 25.33 -1.70
C GLY A 322 -18.10 23.88 -1.83
N THR A 323 -19.04 22.95 -1.67
CA THR A 323 -18.80 21.49 -1.68
C THR A 323 -18.19 20.99 -2.98
N LEU A 324 -18.49 21.63 -4.12
CA LEU A 324 -18.01 21.19 -5.43
C LEU A 324 -16.50 21.40 -5.60
N SER A 325 -15.95 22.51 -5.06
CA SER A 325 -14.51 22.76 -5.04
C SER A 325 -13.76 21.69 -4.23
N TYR A 326 -14.28 21.35 -3.03
CA TYR A 326 -13.71 20.28 -2.21
C TYR A 326 -13.71 18.94 -2.96
N ILE A 327 -14.83 18.57 -3.59
CA ILE A 327 -14.95 17.29 -4.31
C ILE A 327 -13.93 17.25 -5.45
N LEU A 328 -13.84 18.29 -6.28
CA LEU A 328 -12.89 18.31 -7.40
C LEU A 328 -11.43 18.22 -6.94
N LEU A 329 -11.08 18.86 -5.83
CA LEU A 329 -9.72 18.83 -5.28
C LEU A 329 -9.36 17.48 -4.63
N THR A 330 -10.34 16.79 -4.05
CA THR A 330 -10.09 15.60 -3.22
C THR A 330 -10.49 14.28 -3.85
N VAL A 331 -11.21 14.28 -4.98
CA VAL A 331 -11.70 13.05 -5.64
C VAL A 331 -10.58 12.06 -5.94
N SER A 332 -9.39 12.54 -6.33
CA SER A 332 -8.22 11.69 -6.58
C SER A 332 -7.68 11.04 -5.31
N SER A 333 -7.62 11.78 -4.22
CA SER A 333 -7.17 11.30 -2.91
C SER A 333 -8.18 10.31 -2.30
N TRP A 334 -9.48 10.58 -2.45
CA TRP A 334 -10.55 9.63 -2.09
C TRP A 334 -10.46 8.35 -2.91
N PHE A 335 -10.30 8.47 -4.23
CA PHE A 335 -10.12 7.31 -5.11
C PHE A 335 -8.90 6.47 -4.71
N MET A 336 -7.77 7.12 -4.39
CA MET A 336 -6.57 6.43 -3.89
C MET A 336 -6.81 5.72 -2.56
N ALA A 337 -7.43 6.41 -1.59
CA ALA A 337 -7.72 5.84 -0.28
C ALA A 337 -8.66 4.63 -0.37
N LEU A 338 -9.77 4.76 -1.11
CA LEU A 338 -10.73 3.68 -1.32
C LEU A 338 -10.10 2.50 -2.06
N SER A 339 -9.26 2.77 -3.07
CA SER A 339 -8.52 1.72 -3.77
C SER A 339 -7.58 0.96 -2.84
N TRP A 340 -6.86 1.64 -1.95
CA TRP A 340 -5.97 1.01 -0.97
C TRP A 340 -6.70 0.20 0.10
N LEU A 341 -7.90 0.63 0.51
CA LEU A 341 -8.68 -0.08 1.53
C LEU A 341 -9.45 -1.29 0.97
N PHE A 342 -10.05 -1.15 -0.22
CA PHE A 342 -11.04 -2.12 -0.69
C PHE A 342 -10.61 -2.98 -1.89
N ALA A 343 -9.53 -2.65 -2.61
CA ALA A 343 -9.06 -3.48 -3.73
C ALA A 343 -8.83 -4.96 -3.35
N PRO A 344 -8.27 -5.32 -2.17
CA PRO A 344 -8.10 -6.72 -1.77
C PRO A 344 -9.40 -7.52 -1.71
N TYR A 345 -10.54 -6.86 -1.49
CA TYR A 345 -11.84 -7.50 -1.37
C TYR A 345 -12.62 -7.46 -2.68
N LEU A 346 -12.54 -6.34 -3.41
CA LEU A 346 -13.11 -6.20 -4.76
C LEU A 346 -12.53 -7.24 -5.74
N PHE A 347 -11.25 -7.57 -5.57
CA PHE A 347 -10.55 -8.52 -6.41
C PHE A 347 -10.44 -9.94 -5.82
N ASN A 348 -11.16 -10.20 -4.72
CA ASN A 348 -11.21 -11.52 -4.07
C ASN A 348 -12.38 -12.36 -4.61
N PRO A 349 -12.15 -13.59 -5.09
CA PRO A 349 -13.24 -14.51 -5.41
C PRO A 349 -14.17 -14.70 -4.21
N SER A 350 -15.50 -14.68 -4.41
CA SER A 350 -16.49 -14.76 -3.33
C SER A 350 -16.27 -13.76 -2.19
N GLY A 351 -15.68 -12.59 -2.48
CA GLY A 351 -15.32 -11.61 -1.45
C GLY A 351 -16.52 -11.00 -0.71
N PHE A 352 -17.68 -10.98 -1.36
CA PHE A 352 -18.95 -10.46 -0.80
C PHE A 352 -20.01 -11.55 -0.61
N GLU A 353 -19.60 -12.80 -0.45
CA GLU A 353 -20.52 -13.89 -0.12
C GLU A 353 -20.73 -13.96 1.40
N TRP A 354 -21.98 -13.78 1.87
CA TRP A 354 -22.29 -13.69 3.30
C TRP A 354 -21.71 -14.82 4.15
N GLN A 355 -21.84 -16.08 3.70
CA GLN A 355 -21.32 -17.24 4.44
C GLN A 355 -19.80 -17.15 4.61
N LYS A 356 -19.07 -16.78 3.55
CA LYS A 356 -17.61 -16.59 3.58
C LYS A 356 -17.21 -15.41 4.44
N THR A 357 -17.96 -14.31 4.40
CA THR A 357 -17.72 -13.13 5.23
C THR A 357 -17.86 -13.46 6.72
N VAL A 358 -18.85 -14.28 7.12
CA VAL A 358 -19.00 -14.74 8.52
C VAL A 358 -17.84 -15.64 8.95
N GLU A 359 -17.43 -16.59 8.11
CA GLU A 359 -16.25 -17.43 8.34
C GLU A 359 -14.98 -16.57 8.52
N ASP A 360 -14.80 -15.57 7.65
CA ASP A 360 -13.67 -14.64 7.68
C ASP A 360 -13.62 -13.82 8.96
N PHE A 361 -14.78 -13.36 9.45
CA PHE A 361 -14.86 -12.65 10.72
C PHE A 361 -14.40 -13.52 11.88
N ARG A 362 -14.90 -14.77 11.92
CA ARG A 362 -14.53 -15.74 12.96
C ARG A 362 -13.04 -16.06 12.91
N ASP A 363 -12.49 -16.28 11.72
CA ASP A 363 -11.07 -16.57 11.54
C ASP A 363 -10.17 -15.39 11.92
N TRP A 364 -10.57 -14.17 11.56
CA TRP A 364 -9.83 -12.96 11.92
C TRP A 364 -9.88 -12.67 13.42
N THR A 365 -11.05 -12.78 14.05
CA THR A 365 -11.20 -12.60 15.50
C THR A 365 -10.39 -13.66 16.27
N ASN A 366 -10.45 -14.93 15.83
CA ASN A 366 -9.63 -15.99 16.39
C ASN A 366 -8.14 -15.66 16.27
N TRP A 367 -7.65 -15.28 15.09
CA TRP A 367 -6.24 -14.90 14.88
C TRP A 367 -5.80 -13.70 15.75
N LEU A 368 -6.68 -12.71 15.91
CA LEU A 368 -6.42 -11.49 16.69
C LEU A 368 -6.28 -11.77 18.19
N PHE A 369 -7.10 -12.68 18.71
CA PHE A 369 -7.13 -13.04 20.14
C PHE A 369 -6.38 -14.34 20.46
N TYR A 370 -5.85 -15.04 19.46
CA TYR A 370 -5.07 -16.25 19.67
C TYR A 370 -3.83 -15.95 20.49
N ARG A 371 -3.75 -16.58 21.66
CA ARG A 371 -2.63 -16.44 22.58
C ARG A 371 -1.45 -17.20 21.99
N GLY A 372 -0.44 -16.45 21.55
CA GLY A 372 0.78 -17.03 20.99
C GLY A 372 1.53 -17.94 21.97
N GLY A 373 2.51 -18.66 21.43
CA GLY A 373 3.43 -19.53 22.14
C GLY A 373 4.81 -19.48 21.50
N ILE A 374 5.79 -20.18 22.07
CA ILE A 374 7.15 -20.25 21.50
C ILE A 374 7.08 -21.01 20.17
N GLY A 375 7.50 -20.39 19.07
CA GLY A 375 7.51 -21.00 17.73
C GLY A 375 6.22 -20.84 16.91
N VAL A 376 5.21 -20.13 17.41
CA VAL A 376 3.98 -19.84 16.66
C VAL A 376 4.27 -18.90 15.49
N LYS A 377 3.77 -19.23 14.30
CA LYS A 377 3.96 -18.43 13.08
C LYS A 377 3.00 -17.24 13.07
N GLY A 378 3.36 -16.15 12.39
CA GLY A 378 2.46 -15.00 12.18
C GLY A 378 1.12 -15.33 11.51
N GLN A 379 1.01 -16.49 10.85
CA GLN A 379 -0.24 -16.96 10.28
C GLN A 379 -1.29 -17.38 11.32
N GLU A 380 -0.87 -17.72 12.52
CA GLU A 380 -1.76 -18.27 13.56
C GLU A 380 -2.06 -17.24 14.67
N SER A 381 -1.11 -16.34 14.94
CA SER A 381 -1.26 -15.33 16.00
C SER A 381 -0.91 -13.93 15.54
N TRP A 382 -1.74 -12.96 15.92
CA TRP A 382 -1.45 -11.54 15.76
C TRP A 382 -0.15 -11.11 16.47
N GLU A 383 0.17 -11.68 17.63
CA GLU A 383 1.39 -11.32 18.36
C GLU A 383 2.66 -11.69 17.58
N ALA A 384 2.69 -12.89 17.00
CA ALA A 384 3.80 -13.36 16.19
C ALA A 384 3.91 -12.52 14.91
N TRP A 385 2.79 -12.25 14.23
CA TRP A 385 2.76 -11.40 13.04
C TRP A 385 3.26 -9.98 13.33
N TRP A 386 2.82 -9.36 14.43
CA TRP A 386 3.26 -8.02 14.83
C TRP A 386 4.77 -7.98 15.07
N ASP A 387 5.31 -8.99 15.74
CA ASP A 387 6.74 -9.08 16.00
C ASP A 387 7.55 -9.35 14.70
N GLU A 388 7.03 -10.14 13.77
CA GLU A 388 7.61 -10.36 12.44
C GLU A 388 7.59 -9.09 11.58
N GLU A 389 6.50 -8.33 11.63
CA GLU A 389 6.33 -7.12 10.82
C GLU A 389 7.32 -6.03 11.23
N LEU A 390 7.54 -5.85 12.54
CA LEU A 390 8.52 -4.90 13.09
C LEU A 390 9.98 -5.35 12.95
N ALA A 391 10.26 -6.57 12.51
CA ALA A 391 11.61 -7.14 12.50
C ALA A 391 12.61 -6.45 11.55
N HIS A 392 12.11 -5.60 10.65
CA HIS A 392 12.93 -4.82 9.72
C HIS A 392 13.59 -3.59 10.37
N ILE A 393 13.01 -3.05 11.46
CA ILE A 393 13.54 -1.86 12.15
C ILE A 393 14.71 -2.26 13.04
N ARG A 394 15.90 -2.36 12.47
CA ARG A 394 17.12 -2.83 13.18
C ARG A 394 18.12 -1.72 13.44
N THR A 395 18.36 -0.86 12.45
CA THR A 395 19.42 0.15 12.46
C THR A 395 19.03 1.37 13.30
N LEU A 396 20.03 2.05 13.86
CA LEU A 396 19.79 3.30 14.61
C LEU A 396 19.22 4.40 13.71
N SER A 397 19.77 4.54 12.50
CA SER A 397 19.28 5.49 11.49
C SER A 397 17.82 5.23 11.12
N GLY A 398 17.44 3.97 10.90
CA GLY A 398 16.05 3.59 10.63
C GLY A 398 15.10 3.96 11.77
N ARG A 399 15.51 3.75 13.04
CA ARG A 399 14.71 4.15 14.21
C ARG A 399 14.53 5.66 14.32
N ILE A 400 15.59 6.43 14.04
CA ILE A 400 15.52 7.90 14.05
C ILE A 400 14.58 8.37 12.94
N MET A 401 14.67 7.83 11.72
CA MET A 401 13.77 8.21 10.63
C MET A 401 12.31 7.84 10.91
N GLU A 402 12.03 6.66 11.45
CA GLU A 402 10.67 6.29 11.87
C GLU A 402 10.14 7.25 12.94
N THR A 403 11.00 7.71 13.85
CA THR A 403 10.63 8.71 14.86
C THR A 403 10.26 10.03 14.19
N ILE A 404 11.12 10.54 13.29
CA ILE A 404 10.90 11.80 12.55
C ILE A 404 9.61 11.72 11.72
N LEU A 405 9.41 10.63 10.99
CA LEU A 405 8.20 10.41 10.19
C LEU A 405 6.96 10.36 11.09
N SER A 406 7.04 9.76 12.27
CA SER A 406 5.93 9.67 13.21
C SER A 406 5.55 11.00 13.86
N LEU A 407 6.45 12.00 13.87
CA LEU A 407 6.16 13.31 14.46
C LEU A 407 4.98 14.03 13.79
N ARG A 408 4.72 13.73 12.51
CA ARG A 408 3.59 14.30 11.77
C ARG A 408 2.23 14.03 12.43
N PHE A 409 2.10 12.93 13.18
CA PHE A 409 0.84 12.58 13.84
C PHE A 409 0.48 13.52 15.00
N PHE A 410 1.46 14.20 15.62
CA PHE A 410 1.19 15.15 16.70
C PHE A 410 0.63 16.49 16.20
N ILE A 411 0.80 16.78 14.90
CA ILE A 411 0.22 17.97 14.26
C ILE A 411 -1.30 17.93 14.34
N PHE A 412 -1.93 16.75 14.24
CA PHE A 412 -3.38 16.61 14.35
C PHE A 412 -3.91 17.09 15.70
N GLN A 413 -3.32 16.61 16.79
CA GLN A 413 -3.75 17.03 18.12
C GLN A 413 -3.50 18.51 18.36
N TYR A 414 -2.35 19.02 17.96
CA TYR A 414 -2.07 20.44 18.09
C TYR A 414 -3.08 21.30 17.31
N GLY A 415 -3.30 20.98 16.02
CA GLY A 415 -4.16 21.79 15.16
C GLY A 415 -5.64 21.68 15.48
N VAL A 416 -6.13 20.49 15.85
CA VAL A 416 -7.54 20.32 16.23
C VAL A 416 -7.83 20.99 17.58
N VAL A 417 -6.94 20.84 18.56
CA VAL A 417 -7.09 21.51 19.87
C VAL A 417 -7.17 23.02 19.70
N TYR A 418 -6.38 23.59 18.79
CA TYR A 418 -6.37 25.02 18.49
C TYR A 418 -7.69 25.56 17.88
N LYS A 419 -8.50 24.68 17.28
CA LYS A 419 -9.78 25.02 16.64
C LYS A 419 -11.00 24.63 17.50
N LEU A 420 -10.81 24.09 18.70
CA LEU A 420 -11.92 23.75 19.60
C LEU A 420 -12.64 25.02 20.06
N HIS A 421 -13.98 24.98 20.11
CA HIS A 421 -14.78 26.14 20.49
C HIS A 421 -14.51 26.63 21.92
N ILE A 422 -14.08 25.73 22.81
CA ILE A 422 -13.65 25.99 24.19
C ILE A 422 -12.56 27.08 24.25
N GLN A 423 -11.74 27.23 23.20
CA GLN A 423 -10.58 28.11 23.23
C GLN A 423 -10.92 29.60 23.00
N GLY A 424 -12.09 29.92 22.42
CA GLY A 424 -12.49 31.29 22.13
C GLY A 424 -11.39 32.10 21.44
N SER A 425 -10.95 33.21 22.05
CA SER A 425 -9.84 34.06 21.56
C SER A 425 -8.49 33.80 22.23
N ASN A 426 -8.40 32.87 23.20
CA ASN A 426 -7.20 32.66 24.02
C ASN A 426 -6.29 31.55 23.44
N THR A 427 -5.27 31.95 22.70
CA THR A 427 -4.33 31.06 21.98
C THR A 427 -3.24 30.44 22.88
N SER A 428 -3.50 30.28 24.18
CA SER A 428 -2.48 29.82 25.14
C SER A 428 -2.14 28.32 24.94
N LEU A 429 -0.86 27.98 25.08
CA LEU A 429 -0.35 26.60 24.99
C LEU A 429 -0.90 25.67 26.10
N SER A 430 -1.60 26.22 27.09
CA SER A 430 -2.12 25.49 28.25
C SER A 430 -3.17 24.45 27.86
N VAL A 431 -4.06 24.77 26.90
CA VAL A 431 -5.12 23.88 26.40
C VAL A 431 -4.52 22.64 25.73
N TYR A 432 -3.43 22.83 24.99
CA TYR A 432 -2.66 21.71 24.45
C TYR A 432 -2.09 20.84 25.57
N GLY A 433 -1.53 21.43 26.64
CA GLY A 433 -1.10 20.69 27.84
C GLY A 433 -2.23 19.89 28.49
N PHE A 434 -3.42 20.47 28.65
CA PHE A 434 -4.59 19.76 29.19
C PHE A 434 -5.02 18.59 28.30
N SER A 435 -4.94 18.71 26.98
CA SER A 435 -5.26 17.62 26.05
C SER A 435 -4.37 16.39 26.26
N TRP A 436 -3.11 16.56 26.67
CA TRP A 436 -2.21 15.45 27.03
C TRP A 436 -2.60 14.76 28.33
N ILE A 437 -3.13 15.51 29.30
CA ILE A 437 -3.66 14.94 30.54
C ILE A 437 -4.88 14.08 30.24
N VAL A 438 -5.82 14.58 29.42
CA VAL A 438 -6.98 13.81 28.96
C VAL A 438 -6.54 12.53 28.24
N LEU A 439 -5.54 12.63 27.36
CA LEU A 439 -4.98 11.48 26.66
C LEU A 439 -4.37 10.45 27.64
N ALA A 440 -3.63 10.90 28.65
CA ALA A 440 -3.05 10.03 29.66
C ALA A 440 -4.13 9.31 30.48
N VAL A 441 -5.20 10.02 30.86
CA VAL A 441 -6.38 9.43 31.54
C VAL A 441 -7.04 8.38 30.65
N LEU A 442 -7.22 8.64 29.35
CA LEU A 442 -7.77 7.66 28.40
C LEU A 442 -6.90 6.40 28.30
N ILE A 443 -5.58 6.55 28.26
CA ILE A 443 -4.63 5.41 28.25
C ILE A 443 -4.71 4.61 29.55
N ILE A 444 -4.86 5.29 30.71
CA ILE A 444 -5.01 4.63 32.01
C ILE A 444 -6.34 3.88 32.09
N LEU A 445 -7.45 4.52 31.71
CA LEU A 445 -8.77 3.88 31.64
C LEU A 445 -8.70 2.65 30.74
N PHE A 446 -8.13 2.78 29.55
CA PHE A 446 -7.93 1.65 28.65
C PHE A 446 -7.12 0.51 29.28
N LYS A 447 -6.07 0.83 30.04
CA LYS A 447 -5.31 -0.17 30.78
C LYS A 447 -6.18 -0.91 31.80
N VAL A 448 -7.09 -0.24 32.49
CA VAL A 448 -8.03 -0.86 33.43
C VAL A 448 -9.00 -1.82 32.70
N PHE A 449 -9.52 -1.42 31.53
CA PHE A 449 -10.40 -2.27 30.71
C PHE A 449 -9.69 -3.47 30.09
N THR A 450 -8.43 -3.32 29.69
CA THR A 450 -7.63 -4.42 29.11
C THR A 450 -6.92 -5.28 30.13
N PHE A 451 -6.90 -4.88 31.39
CA PHE A 451 -6.42 -5.69 32.50
C PHE A 451 -7.39 -6.84 32.76
N SER A 452 -7.30 -7.91 31.96
CA SER A 452 -8.08 -9.13 32.16
C SER A 452 -7.33 -10.39 31.72
N GLN A 453 -7.43 -11.42 32.57
CA GLN A 453 -6.95 -12.80 32.47
C GLN A 453 -5.47 -13.12 32.77
N LYS A 454 -5.00 -12.74 33.97
CA LYS A 454 -3.91 -13.49 34.66
C LYS A 454 -4.17 -13.84 36.12
N VAL A 455 -5.12 -13.18 36.77
CA VAL A 455 -5.51 -13.50 38.15
C VAL A 455 -6.73 -14.41 38.09
N SER A 456 -6.75 -15.42 38.94
CA SER A 456 -7.66 -16.57 38.95
C SER A 456 -9.14 -16.24 38.68
N VAL A 457 -9.86 -17.26 38.22
CA VAL A 457 -11.31 -17.26 37.94
C VAL A 457 -12.14 -16.60 39.06
N ASN A 458 -11.64 -16.62 40.30
CA ASN A 458 -12.31 -16.08 41.48
C ASN A 458 -12.42 -14.54 41.53
N PHE A 459 -11.60 -13.78 40.79
CA PHE A 459 -11.63 -12.30 40.81
C PHE A 459 -12.30 -11.66 39.59
N GLN A 460 -12.90 -12.46 38.70
CA GLN A 460 -13.52 -11.94 37.47
C GLN A 460 -14.67 -10.97 37.75
N LEU A 461 -15.49 -11.25 38.78
CA LEU A 461 -16.64 -10.41 39.12
C LEU A 461 -16.19 -9.07 39.71
N LEU A 462 -15.18 -9.07 40.60
CA LEU A 462 -14.58 -7.85 41.14
C LEU A 462 -13.94 -6.99 40.04
N LEU A 463 -13.22 -7.61 39.09
CA LEU A 463 -12.63 -6.90 37.96
C LEU A 463 -13.69 -6.29 37.04
N ARG A 464 -14.75 -7.02 36.70
CA ARG A 464 -15.88 -6.47 35.92
C ARG A 464 -16.59 -5.35 36.66
N PHE A 465 -16.71 -5.45 37.98
CA PHE A 465 -17.26 -4.37 38.81
C PHE A 465 -16.36 -3.12 38.79
N ILE A 466 -15.03 -3.27 38.96
CA ILE A 466 -14.08 -2.16 38.86
C ILE A 466 -14.13 -1.52 37.47
N GLN A 467 -14.22 -2.33 36.41
CA GLN A 467 -14.38 -1.85 35.04
C GLN A 467 -15.69 -1.06 34.88
N GLY A 468 -16.81 -1.58 35.38
CA GLY A 468 -18.10 -0.91 35.37
C GLY A 468 -18.08 0.43 36.14
N VAL A 469 -17.52 0.46 37.34
CA VAL A 469 -17.37 1.68 38.13
C VAL A 469 -16.47 2.68 37.41
N SER A 470 -15.34 2.23 36.85
CA SER A 470 -14.44 3.11 36.09
C SER A 470 -15.09 3.68 34.82
N PHE A 471 -15.97 2.90 34.17
CA PHE A 471 -16.75 3.36 33.02
C PHE A 471 -17.76 4.44 33.42
N MET A 472 -18.51 4.20 34.50
CA MET A 472 -19.48 5.15 35.03
C MET A 472 -18.81 6.44 35.50
N LEU A 473 -17.64 6.36 36.14
CA LEU A 473 -16.84 7.53 36.52
C LEU A 473 -16.33 8.30 35.31
N ALA A 474 -15.86 7.61 34.27
CA ALA A 474 -15.43 8.26 33.03
C ALA A 474 -16.60 8.96 32.32
N LEU A 475 -17.78 8.32 32.27
CA LEU A 475 -18.99 8.88 31.68
C LEU A 475 -19.50 10.09 32.49
N ALA A 476 -19.54 9.97 33.82
CA ALA A 476 -19.92 11.07 34.69
C ALA A 476 -18.93 12.25 34.56
N GLY A 477 -17.62 11.97 34.50
CA GLY A 477 -16.60 12.98 34.24
C GLY A 477 -16.77 13.69 32.90
N LEU A 478 -17.11 12.95 31.84
CA LEU A 478 -17.42 13.52 30.53
C LEU A 478 -18.68 14.41 30.59
N VAL A 479 -19.75 13.96 31.23
CA VAL A 479 -21.00 14.72 31.38
C VAL A 479 -20.76 16.00 32.18
N ILE A 480 -20.00 15.93 33.28
CA ILE A 480 -19.61 17.10 34.07
C ILE A 480 -18.74 18.05 33.24
N ALA A 481 -17.79 17.54 32.46
CA ALA A 481 -16.97 18.38 31.58
C ALA A 481 -17.84 19.11 30.55
N VAL A 482 -18.79 18.44 29.91
CA VAL A 482 -19.73 19.06 28.95
C VAL A 482 -20.70 20.04 29.64
N ALA A 483 -21.10 19.78 30.88
CA ALA A 483 -22.01 20.66 31.62
C ALA A 483 -21.34 21.90 32.22
N LEU A 484 -20.06 21.81 32.60
CA LEU A 484 -19.30 22.89 33.24
C LEU A 484 -18.46 23.72 32.26
N THR A 485 -18.24 23.22 31.04
CA THR A 485 -17.47 23.94 30.01
C THR A 485 -18.31 24.09 28.75
N ASP A 486 -17.97 25.05 27.90
CA ASP A 486 -18.65 25.29 26.60
C ASP A 486 -18.29 24.20 25.55
N LEU A 487 -18.16 22.95 25.97
CA LEU A 487 -17.77 21.81 25.13
C LEU A 487 -18.95 21.38 24.25
N SER A 488 -18.85 21.61 22.95
CA SER A 488 -19.87 21.15 22.01
C SER A 488 -19.73 19.65 21.74
N VAL A 489 -20.83 19.02 21.29
CA VAL A 489 -20.78 17.61 20.82
C VAL A 489 -19.80 17.45 19.65
N SER A 490 -19.67 18.47 18.79
CA SER A 490 -18.66 18.54 17.73
C SER A 490 -17.23 18.54 18.28
N ASP A 491 -16.96 19.20 19.41
CA ASP A 491 -15.63 19.21 20.04
C ASP A 491 -15.24 17.83 20.57
N VAL A 492 -16.21 17.01 21.01
CA VAL A 492 -15.97 15.61 21.41
C VAL A 492 -15.55 14.77 20.21
N PHE A 493 -16.24 14.88 19.07
CA PHE A 493 -15.86 14.18 17.85
C PHE A 493 -14.51 14.67 17.31
N ALA A 494 -14.25 15.96 17.36
CA ALA A 494 -12.96 16.55 17.01
C ALA A 494 -11.82 15.99 17.88
N SER A 495 -12.06 15.85 19.19
CA SER A 495 -11.08 15.27 20.12
C SER A 495 -10.76 13.80 19.79
N ILE A 496 -11.73 13.02 19.33
CA ILE A 496 -11.49 11.64 18.85
C ILE A 496 -10.59 11.66 17.60
N LEU A 497 -10.88 12.55 16.64
CA LEU A 497 -10.06 12.75 15.43
C LEU A 497 -8.63 13.23 15.75
N ALA A 498 -8.44 13.92 16.88
CA ALA A 498 -7.14 14.35 17.38
C ALA A 498 -6.36 13.23 18.09
N PHE A 499 -7.01 12.44 18.95
CA PHE A 499 -6.34 11.45 19.79
C PHE A 499 -6.00 10.15 19.07
N ILE A 500 -6.83 9.71 18.11
CA ILE A 500 -6.55 8.48 17.35
C ILE A 500 -5.18 8.54 16.66
N PRO A 501 -4.85 9.61 15.91
CA PRO A 501 -3.53 9.77 15.28
C PRO A 501 -2.41 9.93 16.30
N THR A 502 -2.61 10.69 17.38
CA THR A 502 -1.57 10.86 18.40
C THR A 502 -1.13 9.54 19.01
N ILE A 503 -2.08 8.71 19.46
CA ILE A 503 -1.74 7.41 20.06
C ILE A 503 -1.09 6.51 19.00
N TRP A 504 -1.49 6.60 17.73
CA TRP A 504 -0.79 5.91 16.64
C TRP A 504 0.66 6.39 16.47
N GLY A 505 0.91 7.71 16.58
CA GLY A 505 2.25 8.29 16.61
C GLY A 505 3.08 7.78 17.78
N ILE A 506 2.50 7.74 18.98
CA ILE A 506 3.13 7.17 20.19
C ILE A 506 3.46 5.69 19.98
N LEU A 507 2.52 4.90 19.44
CA LEU A 507 2.71 3.49 19.11
C LEU A 507 3.82 3.28 18.09
N SER A 508 3.90 4.13 17.06
CA SER A 508 4.90 4.05 16.00
C SER A 508 6.31 4.33 16.56
N ILE A 509 6.45 5.38 17.38
CA ILE A 509 7.70 5.69 18.09
C ILE A 509 8.07 4.55 19.06
N ALA A 510 7.13 4.08 19.87
CA ALA A 510 7.35 3.00 20.81
C ALA A 510 7.75 1.68 20.10
N SER A 511 7.22 1.44 18.91
CA SER A 511 7.55 0.28 18.06
C SER A 511 8.96 0.40 17.48
N ALA A 512 9.36 1.59 17.02
CA ALA A 512 10.73 1.86 16.56
C ALA A 512 11.75 1.64 17.69
N TRP A 513 11.40 2.02 18.93
CA TRP A 513 12.25 1.89 20.12
C TRP A 513 11.94 0.64 20.96
N LYS A 514 11.47 -0.44 20.33
CA LYS A 514 11.12 -1.72 20.97
C LYS A 514 12.14 -2.24 22.01
N PRO A 515 13.48 -2.21 21.79
CA PRO A 515 14.43 -2.69 22.81
C PRO A 515 14.39 -1.86 24.10
N VAL A 516 14.21 -0.55 24.00
CA VAL A 516 14.12 0.35 25.17
C VAL A 516 12.81 0.11 25.90
N MET A 517 11.70 0.01 25.16
CA MET A 517 10.39 -0.28 25.73
C MET A 517 10.32 -1.65 26.42
N LYS A 518 11.07 -2.64 25.94
CA LYS A 518 11.23 -3.94 26.62
C LYS A 518 12.01 -3.81 27.92
N LYS A 519 13.11 -3.05 27.95
CA LYS A 519 13.89 -2.79 29.18
C LYS A 519 13.07 -2.08 30.25
N MET A 520 12.19 -1.16 29.85
CA MET A 520 11.27 -0.44 30.75
C MET A 520 10.04 -1.26 31.19
N GLY A 521 9.86 -2.49 30.68
CA GLY A 521 8.68 -3.32 30.98
C GLY A 521 7.36 -2.86 30.34
N LEU A 522 7.37 -1.78 29.55
CA LEU A 522 6.18 -1.18 28.92
C LEU A 522 5.70 -1.93 27.67
N TRP A 523 6.51 -2.83 27.11
CA TRP A 523 6.20 -3.53 25.85
C TRP A 523 4.87 -4.30 25.87
N LYS A 524 4.47 -4.87 27.01
CA LYS A 524 3.18 -5.57 27.15
C LYS A 524 2.00 -4.61 26.97
N SER A 525 2.10 -3.40 27.52
CA SER A 525 1.07 -2.35 27.37
C SER A 525 1.00 -1.86 25.92
N ILE A 526 2.15 -1.56 25.31
CA ILE A 526 2.23 -1.14 23.91
C ILE A 526 1.62 -2.19 22.98
N ARG A 527 1.92 -3.47 23.22
CA ARG A 527 1.32 -4.60 22.48
C ARG A 527 -0.20 -4.63 22.61
N SER A 528 -0.74 -4.41 23.80
CA SER A 528 -2.20 -4.38 24.02
C SER A 528 -2.88 -3.24 23.26
N ILE A 529 -2.30 -2.03 23.33
CA ILE A 529 -2.80 -0.86 22.59
C ILE A 529 -2.69 -1.11 21.08
N GLY A 530 -1.56 -1.63 20.60
CA GLY A 530 -1.38 -1.99 19.18
C GLY A 530 -2.43 -3.00 18.68
N ARG A 531 -2.78 -4.01 19.49
CA ARG A 531 -3.84 -4.97 19.16
C ARG A 531 -5.19 -4.28 19.00
N LEU A 532 -5.53 -3.35 19.89
CA LEU A 532 -6.78 -2.60 19.79
C LEU A 532 -6.83 -1.77 18.51
N TYR A 533 -5.73 -1.10 18.16
CA TYR A 533 -5.64 -0.33 16.93
C TYR A 533 -5.87 -1.20 15.70
N ASP A 534 -5.24 -2.38 15.66
CA ASP A 534 -5.48 -3.33 14.57
C ASP A 534 -6.91 -3.91 14.60
N ALA A 535 -7.49 -4.11 15.79
CA ALA A 535 -8.88 -4.51 15.94
C ALA A 535 -9.84 -3.45 15.35
N GLY A 536 -9.64 -2.18 15.73
CA GLY A 536 -10.43 -1.05 15.27
C GLY A 536 -10.30 -0.84 13.76
N MET A 537 -9.07 -0.83 13.24
CA MET A 537 -8.81 -0.75 11.80
C MET A 537 -9.46 -1.92 11.05
N GLY A 538 -9.30 -3.15 11.54
CA GLY A 538 -9.94 -4.32 10.94
C GLY A 538 -11.46 -4.20 10.92
N MET A 539 -12.09 -3.77 12.00
CA MET A 539 -13.54 -3.53 12.07
C MET A 539 -14.01 -2.45 11.09
N LEU A 540 -13.30 -1.31 11.01
CA LEU A 540 -13.64 -0.22 10.09
C LEU A 540 -13.63 -0.68 8.63
N ILE A 541 -12.72 -1.59 8.27
CA ILE A 541 -12.63 -2.16 6.92
C ILE A 541 -13.68 -3.26 6.74
N PHE A 542 -13.93 -4.07 7.77
CA PHE A 542 -14.83 -5.21 7.72
C PHE A 542 -16.31 -4.81 7.64
N ILE A 543 -16.74 -3.75 8.33
CA ILE A 543 -18.14 -3.32 8.37
C ILE A 543 -18.71 -3.04 6.96
N PRO A 544 -18.05 -2.24 6.09
CA PRO A 544 -18.51 -2.04 4.72
C PRO A 544 -18.58 -3.34 3.91
N ILE A 545 -17.64 -4.26 4.10
CA ILE A 545 -17.62 -5.55 3.40
C ILE A 545 -18.81 -6.40 3.84
N ALA A 546 -19.06 -6.50 5.15
CA ALA A 546 -20.19 -7.20 5.72
C ALA A 546 -21.52 -6.61 5.21
N PHE A 547 -21.64 -5.29 5.19
CA PHE A 547 -22.82 -4.61 4.65
C PHE A 547 -23.05 -4.93 3.17
N LEU A 548 -22.00 -4.86 2.34
CA LEU A 548 -22.10 -5.19 0.92
C LEU A 548 -22.40 -6.67 0.68
N SER A 549 -21.91 -7.57 1.54
CA SER A 549 -22.17 -9.01 1.45
C SER A 549 -23.60 -9.41 1.77
N TRP A 550 -24.37 -8.54 2.42
CA TRP A 550 -25.81 -8.73 2.65
C TRP A 550 -26.59 -8.75 1.33
N PHE A 551 -26.09 -8.06 0.31
CA PHE A 551 -26.76 -7.91 -0.97
C PHE A 551 -26.27 -8.96 -1.98
N PRO A 552 -27.08 -9.99 -2.32
CA PRO A 552 -26.62 -11.10 -3.17
C PRO A 552 -26.15 -10.65 -4.56
N PHE A 553 -26.73 -9.58 -5.10
CA PHE A 553 -26.36 -9.07 -6.42
C PHE A 553 -24.90 -8.57 -6.49
N VAL A 554 -24.31 -8.15 -5.37
CA VAL A 554 -22.93 -7.63 -5.33
C VAL A 554 -21.93 -8.74 -5.64
N SER A 555 -22.11 -9.93 -5.05
CA SER A 555 -21.27 -11.10 -5.33
C SER A 555 -21.39 -11.55 -6.79
N THR A 556 -22.59 -11.55 -7.35
CA THR A 556 -22.84 -11.88 -8.76
C THR A 556 -22.20 -10.86 -9.71
N PHE A 557 -22.32 -9.57 -9.39
CA PHE A 557 -21.71 -8.49 -10.16
C PHE A 557 -20.18 -8.57 -10.13
N GLN A 558 -19.60 -8.77 -8.94
CA GLN A 558 -18.17 -8.98 -8.77
C GLN A 558 -17.66 -10.14 -9.63
N THR A 559 -18.30 -11.31 -9.55
CA THR A 559 -17.86 -12.51 -10.27
C THR A 559 -17.90 -12.30 -11.79
N ARG A 560 -18.94 -11.65 -12.31
CA ARG A 560 -19.07 -11.34 -13.75
C ARG A 560 -18.07 -10.30 -14.24
N LEU A 561 -17.73 -9.32 -13.40
CA LEU A 561 -16.74 -8.29 -13.73
C LEU A 561 -15.31 -8.84 -13.71
N MET A 562 -15.05 -9.80 -12.82
CA MET A 562 -13.71 -10.30 -12.52
C MET A 562 -13.26 -11.50 -13.34
N PHE A 563 -14.20 -12.36 -13.75
CA PHE A 563 -13.87 -13.64 -14.34
C PHE A 563 -14.51 -13.84 -15.70
N ASN A 564 -13.79 -14.54 -16.57
CA ASN A 564 -14.29 -14.95 -17.87
C ASN A 564 -15.49 -15.90 -17.72
N GLN A 565 -16.46 -15.86 -18.64
CA GLN A 565 -17.70 -16.66 -18.60
C GLN A 565 -17.45 -18.17 -18.39
N ALA A 566 -16.40 -18.71 -19.00
CA ALA A 566 -16.02 -20.12 -18.81
C ALA A 566 -15.56 -20.43 -17.37
N PHE A 567 -14.90 -19.48 -16.71
CA PHE A 567 -14.45 -19.60 -15.33
C PHE A 567 -15.59 -19.30 -14.35
N SER A 568 -16.45 -18.32 -14.66
CA SER A 568 -17.63 -17.99 -13.86
C SER A 568 -18.58 -19.20 -13.73
N ARG A 569 -18.76 -19.99 -14.79
CA ARG A 569 -19.51 -21.26 -14.72
C ARG A 569 -18.89 -22.28 -13.76
N GLY A 570 -17.56 -22.39 -13.71
CA GLY A 570 -16.86 -23.27 -12.77
C GLY A 570 -17.00 -22.81 -11.31
N LEU A 571 -16.94 -21.50 -11.08
CA LEU A 571 -17.20 -20.90 -9.77
C LEU A 571 -18.66 -21.09 -9.33
N GLU A 572 -19.63 -20.89 -10.22
CA GLU A 572 -21.05 -21.15 -9.94
C GLU A 572 -21.31 -22.62 -9.55
N ILE A 573 -20.67 -23.57 -10.21
CA ILE A 573 -20.75 -24.99 -9.83
C ILE A 573 -20.14 -25.22 -8.43
N SER A 574 -19.01 -24.56 -8.12
CA SER A 574 -18.41 -24.66 -6.77
C SER A 574 -19.29 -24.06 -5.67
N LEU A 575 -20.02 -22.99 -5.96
CA LEU A 575 -21.00 -22.38 -5.07
C LEU A 575 -22.20 -23.31 -4.83
N ILE A 576 -22.70 -23.97 -5.88
CA ILE A 576 -23.77 -24.97 -5.78
C ILE A 576 -23.31 -26.18 -4.95
N LEU A 577 -22.08 -26.64 -5.14
CA LEU A 577 -21.51 -27.74 -4.35
C LEU A 577 -21.28 -27.35 -2.88
N ALA A 578 -20.87 -26.10 -2.60
CA ALA A 578 -20.70 -25.59 -1.25
C ALA A 578 -22.04 -25.35 -0.53
N GLY A 579 -23.07 -24.91 -1.26
CA GLY A 579 -24.45 -24.79 -0.78
C GLY A 579 -25.10 -26.15 -0.48
N ASN A 580 -24.48 -27.25 -0.89
CA ASN A 580 -24.93 -28.61 -0.64
C ASN A 580 -24.41 -29.19 0.69
N ASN A 581 -23.86 -28.37 1.59
CA ASN A 581 -23.86 -28.69 3.02
C ASN A 581 -25.25 -28.35 3.57
N PRO A 582 -26.15 -29.35 3.69
CA PRO A 582 -27.44 -29.11 4.30
C PRO A 582 -27.16 -28.72 5.75
N ASN A 583 -28.03 -27.88 6.30
CA ASN A 583 -28.23 -27.81 7.74
C ASN A 583 -28.32 -29.25 8.30
N SER A 584 -27.22 -29.75 8.87
CA SER A 584 -27.29 -30.66 10.01
C SER A 584 -27.48 -29.71 11.19
N GLY A 585 -28.69 -29.40 11.63
CA GLY A 585 -29.74 -30.35 11.91
C GLY A 585 -29.49 -31.03 13.26
N ILE A 586 -29.13 -30.24 14.29
CA ILE A 586 -29.52 -30.25 15.72
C ILE A 586 -28.56 -29.32 16.49
#